data_AF-A0A958TM89-F1
#
_entry.id   AF-A0A958TM89-F1
#
_cell.length_a   1.000
_cell.length_b   1.000
_cell.length_c   1.000
_cell.angle_alpha   90.00
_cell.angle_beta   90.00
_cell.angle_gamma   90.00
#
_symmetry.space_group_name_H-M   'P 1'
#
loop_
_entity.id
_entity.type
_entity.pdbx_description
1 polymer ?
#
loop_
_entity_poly.entity_id
_entity_poly.type
_entity_poly.pdbx_seq_one_letter_code
_entity_poly.pdbx_strand_id
1 'polypeptide(L)' 'STRRLIIHESMYDTVKNAVVDAYKQLRIGNPLDEKNHVGPLIDKDAVKMYQNALTQVVEEGGTIIVEGGVLSGEGYESGC' A
#
# COMPACT_ATOMS: atom_id res chain seq x y z
N SER A 1 2.09 2.29 14.16
CA SER A 1 1.21 1.88 13.04
C SER A 1 -0.09 2.66 13.15
N THR A 2 -0.51 3.30 12.06
CA THR A 2 -1.81 3.99 11.96
C THR A 2 -2.60 3.31 10.84
N ARG A 3 -3.71 2.65 11.20
CA ARG A 3 -4.52 1.84 10.26
C ARG A 3 -5.89 2.44 9.94
N ARG A 4 -6.31 3.47 10.69
CA ARG A 4 -7.58 4.15 10.53
C ARG A 4 -7.38 5.63 10.83
N LEU A 5 -7.80 6.49 9.90
CA LEU A 5 -7.83 7.93 10.06
C LEU A 5 -9.30 8.37 10.01
N ILE A 6 -9.75 9.08 11.04
CA ILE A 6 -11.07 9.72 11.07
C ILE A 6 -10.81 11.21 10.91
N ILE A 7 -11.29 11.78 9.81
CA ILE A 7 -10.93 13.13 9.37
C ILE A 7 -12.20 13.98 9.35
N HIS A 8 -12.11 15.20 9.87
CA HIS A 8 -13.19 16.16 9.79
C HIS A 8 -13.49 16.49 8.32
N GLU A 9 -14.76 16.61 7.96
CA GLU A 9 -15.20 16.76 6.55
C GLU A 9 -14.47 17.89 5.82
N SER A 10 -14.26 19.03 6.48
CA SER A 10 -13.60 20.21 5.90
C SER A 10 -12.12 20.00 5.57
N MET A 11 -11.51 18.94 6.09
CA MET A 11 -10.10 18.60 5.88
C MET A 11 -9.92 17.33 5.05
N TYR A 12 -11.00 16.64 4.68
CA TYR A 12 -10.95 15.32 4.05
C TYR A 12 -10.10 15.32 2.78
N ASP A 13 -10.40 16.20 1.82
CA ASP A 13 -9.70 16.23 0.55
C ASP A 13 -8.23 16.63 0.69
N THR A 14 -7.93 17.58 1.58
CA THR A 14 -6.55 18.00 1.87
C THR A 14 -5.72 16.82 2.36
N VAL A 15 -6.24 16.06 3.34
CA VAL A 15 -5.53 14.90 3.90
C VAL A 15 -5.47 13.77 2.88
N LYS A 16 -6.58 13.46 2.20
CA LYS A 16 -6.64 12.42 1.16
C LYS A 16 -5.58 12.64 0.08
N ASN A 17 -5.50 13.86 -0.46
CA ASN A 17 -4.56 14.18 -1.53
C ASN A 17 -3.11 14.12 -1.04
N ALA A 18 -2.82 14.64 0.15
CA ALA A 18 -1.49 14.54 0.75
C ALA A 18 -1.04 13.09 0.95
N VAL A 19 -1.95 12.20 1.36
CA VAL A 19 -1.66 10.76 1.48
C VAL A 19 -1.40 10.14 0.11
N VAL A 20 -2.26 10.39 -0.88
CA VAL A 20 -2.09 9.86 -2.25
C VAL A 20 -0.74 10.29 -2.83
N ASP A 21 -0.36 11.55 -2.65
CA ASP A 21 0.91 12.07 -3.17
C ASP A 21 2.14 11.50 -2.46
N ALA A 22 2.05 11.27 -1.14
CA ALA A 22 3.12 10.61 -0.40
C ALA A 22 3.36 9.17 -0.89
N TYR A 23 2.29 8.42 -1.19
CA TYR A 23 2.42 7.04 -1.70
C TYR A 23 3.15 6.97 -3.06
N LYS A 24 2.96 7.98 -3.93
CA LYS A 24 3.67 8.05 -5.23
C LYS A 24 5.18 8.21 -5.09
N GLN A 25 5.66 8.67 -3.94
CA GLN A 25 7.09 8.89 -3.68
C GLN A 25 7.77 7.66 -3.06
N LEU A 26 7.00 6.63 -2.69
CA LEU A 26 7.54 5.42 -2.08
C LEU A 26 8.38 4.63 -3.08
N ARG A 27 9.44 4.01 -2.57
CA ARG A 27 10.39 3.17 -3.30
C ARG A 27 10.38 1.83 -2.60
N ILE A 28 9.99 0.80 -3.32
CA ILE A 28 9.81 -0.55 -2.79
C ILE A 28 10.92 -1.42 -3.37
N GLY A 29 11.63 -2.15 -2.52
CA GLY A 29 12.72 -3.01 -2.98
C GLY A 29 13.50 -3.67 -1.86
N ASN A 30 14.74 -4.07 -2.14
CA ASN A 30 15.61 -4.74 -1.19
C ASN A 30 15.79 -3.87 0.09
N PRO A 31 15.50 -4.42 1.29
CA PRO A 31 15.60 -3.68 2.55
C PRO A 31 17.05 -3.31 2.94
N LEU A 32 18.06 -3.89 2.30
CA LEU A 32 19.47 -3.52 2.51
C LEU A 32 19.92 -2.32 1.66
N ASP A 33 19.11 -1.85 0.72
CA ASP A 33 19.35 -0.60 0.00
C ASP A 33 18.61 0.55 0.69
N GLU A 34 19.39 1.46 1.29
CA GLU A 34 18.89 2.63 2.03
C GLU A 34 18.06 3.60 1.17
N LYS A 35 18.10 3.47 -0.17
CA LYS A 35 17.24 4.25 -1.07
C LYS A 35 15.80 3.77 -1.11
N ASN A 36 15.52 2.56 -0.62
CA ASN A 36 14.18 2.00 -0.55
C ASN A 36 13.50 2.43 0.75
N HIS A 37 12.24 2.83 0.63
CA HIS A 37 11.41 3.23 1.76
C HIS A 37 10.72 2.03 2.42
N VAL A 38 10.43 0.98 1.64
CA VAL A 38 9.63 -0.17 2.06
C VAL A 38 10.24 -1.47 1.49
N GLY A 39 10.38 -2.48 2.35
CA GLY A 39 10.80 -3.83 1.98
C GLY A 39 9.62 -4.75 1.65
N PRO A 40 9.90 -6.00 1.24
CA PRO A 40 8.87 -6.99 0.94
C PRO A 40 8.09 -7.41 2.19
N LEU A 41 6.93 -8.04 1.99
CA LEU A 41 6.23 -8.75 3.08
C LEU A 41 7.03 -9.98 3.53
N ILE A 42 6.68 -10.49 4.72
CA ILE A 42 7.43 -11.58 5.36
C ILE A 42 7.39 -12.89 4.56
N ASP A 43 6.26 -13.19 3.92
CA ASP A 43 6.04 -14.40 3.12
C ASP A 43 4.85 -14.25 2.16
N LYS A 44 4.63 -15.28 1.34
CA LYS A 44 3.56 -15.32 0.32
C LYS A 44 2.16 -15.44 0.93
N ASP A 45 2.03 -15.96 2.13
CA ASP A 45 0.73 -16.04 2.80
C ASP A 45 0.29 -14.63 3.23
N ALA A 46 1.21 -13.80 3.71
CA ALA A 46 0.97 -12.39 3.98
C ALA A 46 0.57 -11.62 2.71
N VAL A 47 1.20 -11.91 1.56
CA VAL A 47 0.81 -11.33 0.25
C VAL A 47 -0.61 -11.73 -0.12
N LYS A 48 -0.95 -13.01 0.03
CA LYS A 48 -2.30 -13.51 -0.25
C LYS A 48 -3.35 -12.85 0.66
N MET A 49 -3.04 -12.69 1.95
CA MET A 49 -3.92 -11.96 2.87
C MET A 49 -4.11 -10.50 2.45
N TYR A 50 -3.04 -9.83 2.01
CA TYR A 50 -3.11 -8.46 1.49
C TYR A 50 -3.99 -8.37 0.24
N GLN A 51 -3.81 -9.27 -0.74
CA GLN A 51 -4.63 -9.31 -1.94
C GLN A 51 -6.11 -9.57 -1.61
N ASN A 52 -6.39 -10.49 -0.69
CA ASN A 52 -7.76 -10.77 -0.25
C ASN A 52 -8.40 -9.53 0.39
N ALA A 53 -7.64 -8.75 1.17
CA ALA A 53 -8.15 -7.51 1.76
C ALA A 53 -8.48 -6.44 0.70
N LEU A 54 -7.70 -6.36 -0.40
CA LEU A 54 -8.03 -5.49 -1.54
C LEU A 54 -9.33 -5.91 -2.24
N THR A 55 -9.57 -7.21 -2.38
CA THR A 55 -10.84 -7.70 -2.94
C THR A 55 -12.01 -7.39 -2.00
N GLN A 56 -11.86 -7.70 -0.71
CA GLN A 56 -12.92 -7.49 0.29
C GLN A 56 -13.32 -6.02 0.39
N VAL A 57 -12.37 -5.07 0.37
CA VAL A 57 -12.72 -3.65 0.46
C VAL A 57 -13.59 -3.18 -0.70
N VAL A 58 -13.37 -3.71 -1.92
CA VAL A 58 -14.19 -3.38 -3.09
C VAL A 58 -15.57 -4.03 -2.99
N GLU A 59 -15.63 -5.30 -2.57
CA GLU A 59 -16.89 -6.04 -2.35
C GLU A 59 -17.78 -5.37 -1.29
N GLU A 60 -17.17 -4.80 -0.25
CA GLU A 60 -17.85 -4.06 0.81
C GLU A 60 -18.22 -2.61 0.42
N GLY A 61 -17.93 -2.19 -0.82
CA GLY A 61 -18.27 -0.87 -1.35
C GLY A 61 -17.27 0.24 -1.01
N GLY A 62 -16.09 -0.11 -0.50
CA GLY A 62 -14.98 0.80 -0.31
C GLY A 62 -14.33 1.23 -1.62
N THR A 63 -13.65 2.38 -1.60
CA THR A 63 -12.93 2.92 -2.75
C THR A 63 -11.43 2.87 -2.52
N ILE A 64 -10.71 2.28 -3.48
CA ILE A 64 -9.26 2.29 -3.50
C ILE A 64 -8.79 3.62 -4.09
N ILE A 65 -8.04 4.41 -3.31
CA ILE A 65 -7.54 5.73 -3.71
C ILE A 65 -6.07 5.70 -4.19
N VAL A 66 -5.36 4.62 -3.85
CA VAL A 66 -4.02 4.28 -4.34
C VAL A 66 -4.08 2.81 -4.67
N GLU A 67 -3.86 2.48 -5.94
CA GLU A 67 -3.93 1.09 -6.41
C GLU A 67 -2.97 0.20 -5.62
N GLY A 68 -3.51 -0.89 -5.12
CA GLY A 68 -2.74 -1.95 -4.48
C GLY A 68 -2.30 -3.01 -5.47
N GLY A 69 -1.49 -3.96 -5.00
CA GLY A 69 -1.10 -5.11 -5.81
C GLY A 69 0.26 -5.67 -5.46
N VAL A 70 0.67 -6.68 -6.23
CA VAL A 70 1.96 -7.34 -6.07
C VAL A 70 2.86 -6.86 -7.21
N LEU A 71 4.03 -6.34 -6.85
CA LEU A 71 5.03 -5.94 -7.84
C LEU A 71 5.68 -7.18 -8.46
N SER A 72 6.04 -7.08 -9.73
CA SER A 72 6.67 -8.16 -10.49
C SER A 72 7.79 -7.62 -11.38
N GLY A 73 8.75 -8.48 -11.72
CA GLY A 73 9.93 -8.11 -12.52
C GLY A 73 11.24 -8.20 -11.72
N GLU A 74 12.29 -7.66 -12.33
CA GLU A 74 13.64 -7.62 -11.74
C GLU A 74 13.62 -6.82 -10.42
N GLY A 75 14.16 -7.40 -9.35
CA GLY A 75 14.14 -6.84 -7.99
C GLY A 75 12.91 -7.20 -7.16
N TYR A 76 11.92 -7.91 -7.73
CA TYR A 76 10.69 -8.36 -7.07
C TYR A 76 10.47 -9.88 -7.15
N GLU A 77 11.56 -10.65 -7.27
CA GLU A 77 11.53 -12.09 -7.53
C GLU A 77 10.99 -12.91 -6.35
N SER A 78 10.99 -12.37 -5.14
CA SER A 78 10.38 -13.00 -3.96
C SER A 78 8.91 -13.32 -4.19
N GLY A 79 8.21 -12.49 -4.98
CA GLY A 79 6.75 -12.46 -5.01
C GLY A 79 6.14 -12.12 -3.65
N CYS A 80 6.96 -11.57 -2.75
CA CYS A 80 6.63 -11.01 -1.44
C CYS A 80 6.94 -9.52 -1.42
#